data_AF-A0A136IJM6-F1
#
_entry.id   AF-A0A136IJM6-F1
#
_cell.length_a   1.000
_cell.length_b   1.000
_cell.length_c   1.000
_cell.angle_alpha   90.00
_cell.angle_beta   90.00
_cell.angle_gamma   90.00
#
_symmetry.space_group_name_H-M   'P 1'
#
loop_
_entity.id
_entity.type
_entity.pdbx_description
1 polymer ?
#
loop_
_entity_poly.entity_id
_entity_poly.type
_entity_poly.pdbx_seq_one_letter_code
_entity_poly.pdbx_strand_id
1 'polypeptide(L)'
;AGRVWARQYCENGTNCAIGDCGSGDCWNYSADNTTLFEFTLKSGSLWYDISLVDAFTCGITVIPEEVDGQMCKSITCSPDDILGMSEQTPLCPKENLVLGENITGNISTAPYCLSDCRLYGSDEYCCSGGPPCQASSRWFKAACPDAYSYAFDDASSLWRCDIAHV
;
A
#
# COMPACT_ATOMS: atom_id res chain seq x y z
N ALA A 1 5.06 -3.05 16.07
CA ALA A 1 4.59 -2.49 14.79
C ALA A 1 5.38 -3.14 13.68
N GLY A 2 4.78 -3.31 12.52
CA GLY A 2 5.39 -3.90 11.34
C GLY A 2 4.60 -3.55 10.09
N ARG A 3 5.19 -3.88 8.95
CA ARG A 3 4.57 -3.71 7.63
C ARG A 3 4.91 -4.90 6.75
N VAL A 4 4.00 -5.22 5.84
CA VAL A 4 4.13 -6.29 4.85
C VAL A 4 3.82 -5.71 3.48
N TRP A 5 4.57 -6.14 2.47
CA TRP A 5 4.37 -5.77 1.07
C TRP A 5 4.76 -6.93 0.14
N ALA A 6 4.32 -6.83 -1.11
CA ALA A 6 4.69 -7.80 -2.14
C ALA A 6 5.94 -7.34 -2.89
N ARG A 7 6.94 -8.22 -2.96
CA ARG A 7 8.09 -8.06 -3.87
C ARG A 7 7.75 -8.70 -5.20
N GLN A 8 8.06 -8.05 -6.32
CA GLN A 8 7.73 -8.55 -7.66
C GLN A 8 8.95 -8.55 -8.57
N TYR A 9 8.99 -9.54 -9.47
CA TYR A 9 10.05 -9.69 -10.48
C TYR A 9 11.46 -9.74 -9.85
N CYS A 10 11.64 -10.64 -8.88
CA CYS A 10 12.90 -10.78 -8.14
C CYS A 10 13.84 -11.83 -8.75
N GLU A 11 15.13 -11.65 -8.53
CA GLU A 11 16.16 -12.64 -8.77
C GLU A 11 16.52 -13.34 -7.45
N ASN A 12 16.09 -14.59 -7.28
CA ASN A 12 16.37 -15.41 -6.09
C ASN A 12 15.96 -14.75 -4.74
N GLY A 13 14.88 -13.97 -4.74
CA GLY A 13 14.38 -13.30 -3.54
C GLY A 13 15.07 -11.98 -3.19
N THR A 14 15.95 -11.48 -4.06
CA THR A 14 16.59 -10.15 -4.00
C THR A 14 16.52 -9.48 -5.38
N ASN A 15 17.00 -8.24 -5.51
CA ASN A 15 17.03 -7.49 -6.78
C ASN A 15 15.64 -7.43 -7.45
N CYS A 16 14.61 -7.16 -6.67
CA CYS A 16 13.25 -7.06 -7.20
C CYS A 16 13.05 -5.75 -7.96
N ALA A 17 12.31 -5.80 -9.07
CA ALA A 17 11.99 -4.56 -9.79
C ALA A 17 10.99 -3.69 -9.02
N ILE A 18 10.11 -4.32 -8.23
CA ILE A 18 9.14 -3.64 -7.35
C ILE A 18 9.28 -4.19 -5.95
N GLY A 19 9.31 -3.30 -4.96
CA GLY A 19 9.31 -3.68 -3.56
C GLY A 19 10.65 -4.23 -3.06
N ASP A 20 11.78 -4.02 -3.76
CA ASP A 20 13.08 -4.47 -3.25
C ASP A 20 13.47 -3.73 -1.97
N CYS A 21 14.13 -4.46 -1.08
CA CYS A 21 14.57 -3.97 0.22
C CYS A 21 16.09 -4.12 0.40
N GLY A 22 16.81 -4.55 -0.64
CA GLY A 22 18.26 -4.80 -0.61
C GLY A 22 18.71 -6.02 0.20
N SER A 23 17.79 -6.80 0.78
CA SER A 23 18.06 -8.00 1.58
C SER A 23 17.16 -9.16 1.16
N GLY A 24 17.62 -10.40 1.32
CA GLY A 24 16.80 -11.59 1.08
C GLY A 24 15.63 -11.72 2.05
N ASP A 25 15.83 -11.31 3.31
CA ASP A 25 14.85 -11.43 4.41
C ASP A 25 14.04 -10.16 4.68
N CYS A 26 14.49 -9.00 4.18
CA CYS A 26 13.94 -7.67 4.48
C CYS A 26 13.78 -7.36 5.98
N TRP A 27 14.51 -8.03 6.87
CA TRP A 27 14.35 -7.82 8.32
C TRP A 27 14.88 -6.44 8.72
N ASN A 28 14.05 -5.63 9.38
CA ASN A 28 14.29 -4.21 9.67
C ASN A 28 14.43 -3.29 8.44
N TYR A 29 14.08 -3.77 7.25
CA TYR A 29 14.02 -2.96 6.04
C TYR A 29 12.57 -2.71 5.63
N SER A 30 12.40 -1.80 4.68
CA SER A 30 11.17 -1.68 3.89
C SER A 30 11.51 -1.25 2.50
N ALA A 31 10.61 -1.58 1.59
CA ALA A 31 10.57 -0.91 0.32
C ALA A 31 9.78 0.40 0.43
N ASP A 32 10.14 1.32 -0.45
CA ASP A 32 9.32 2.45 -0.84
C ASP A 32 8.43 2.06 -2.04
N ASN A 33 7.50 2.94 -2.42
CA ASN A 33 6.71 2.84 -3.65
C ASN A 33 5.97 1.50 -3.76
N THR A 34 5.32 1.04 -2.69
CA THR A 34 4.56 -0.21 -2.69
C THR A 34 3.24 -0.06 -1.94
N THR A 35 2.27 -0.92 -2.28
CA THR A 35 1.09 -1.13 -1.44
C THR A 35 1.53 -1.76 -0.13
N LEU A 36 1.22 -1.14 1.02
CA LEU A 36 1.58 -1.64 2.33
C LEU A 36 0.36 -2.23 3.05
N PHE A 37 0.57 -3.33 3.77
CA PHE A 37 -0.25 -3.70 4.91
C PHE A 37 0.52 -3.32 6.17
N GLU A 38 -0.04 -2.45 7.00
CA GLU A 38 0.60 -1.97 8.22
C GLU A 38 -0.13 -2.50 9.44
N PHE A 39 0.61 -2.82 10.51
CA PHE A 39 -0.01 -3.32 11.73
C PHE A 39 0.81 -2.99 12.98
N THR A 40 0.10 -2.77 14.08
CA THR A 40 0.66 -2.50 15.40
C THR A 40 -0.11 -3.26 16.46
N LEU A 41 0.55 -4.25 17.07
CA LEU A 41 0.07 -4.84 18.32
C LEU A 41 0.52 -3.98 19.49
N LYS A 42 -0.45 -3.50 20.29
CA LYS A 42 -0.19 -2.72 21.49
C LYS A 42 -1.27 -3.00 22.54
N SER A 43 -0.84 -3.39 23.74
CA SER A 43 -1.72 -3.58 24.90
C SER A 43 -2.93 -4.51 24.64
N GLY A 44 -2.71 -5.63 23.93
CA GLY A 44 -3.79 -6.57 23.60
C GLY A 44 -4.71 -6.13 22.46
N SER A 45 -4.42 -5.01 21.79
CA SER A 45 -5.14 -4.58 20.60
C SER A 45 -4.23 -4.59 19.38
N LEU A 46 -4.70 -5.21 18.30
CA LEU A 46 -4.13 -5.10 16.96
C LEU A 46 -4.77 -3.92 16.24
N TRP A 47 -3.92 -2.99 15.81
CA TRP A 47 -4.27 -1.91 14.91
C TRP A 47 -3.71 -2.25 13.54
N TYR A 48 -4.48 -2.09 12.48
CA TYR A 48 -4.04 -2.48 11.15
C TYR A 48 -4.80 -1.74 10.05
N ASP A 49 -4.13 -1.61 8.91
CA ASP A 49 -4.61 -0.86 7.76
C ASP A 49 -3.90 -1.30 6.47
N ILE A 50 -4.49 -0.93 5.33
CA ILE A 50 -3.82 -0.96 4.03
C ILE A 50 -3.45 0.49 3.68
N SER A 51 -2.23 0.70 3.23
CA SER A 51 -1.67 2.01 2.98
C SER A 51 -1.15 2.13 1.55
N LEU A 52 -1.68 3.13 0.86
CA LEU A 52 -1.32 3.57 -0.49
C LEU A 52 -0.58 4.91 -0.44
N VAL A 53 -0.08 5.30 0.73
CA VAL A 53 0.62 6.57 0.97
C VAL A 53 1.83 6.72 0.05
N ASP A 54 2.49 5.61 -0.28
CA ASP A 54 3.61 5.60 -1.21
C ASP A 54 3.18 5.28 -2.65
N ALA A 55 2.52 4.15 -2.86
CA ALA A 55 2.08 3.72 -4.17
C ALA A 55 1.01 2.62 -4.08
N PHE A 56 0.43 2.28 -5.22
CA PHE A 56 -0.29 1.04 -5.42
C PHE A 56 0.45 0.18 -6.45
N THR A 57 0.95 -0.97 -6.01
CA THR A 57 1.69 -1.93 -6.84
C THR A 57 0.95 -3.25 -7.02
N CYS A 58 0.05 -3.58 -6.10
CA CYS A 58 -0.81 -4.75 -6.17
C CYS A 58 -1.98 -4.61 -5.19
N GLY A 59 -3.06 -5.36 -5.45
CA GLY A 59 -4.15 -5.47 -4.50
C GLY A 59 -3.77 -6.28 -3.25
N ILE A 60 -4.30 -5.89 -2.09
CA ILE A 60 -4.15 -6.61 -0.82
C ILE A 60 -5.54 -6.88 -0.24
N THR A 61 -5.72 -8.11 0.23
CA THR A 61 -6.85 -8.48 1.08
C THR A 61 -6.31 -9.10 2.36
N VAL A 62 -6.73 -8.58 3.51
CA VAL A 62 -6.36 -9.06 4.83
C VAL A 62 -7.60 -9.69 5.45
N ILE A 63 -7.51 -10.98 5.72
CA ILE A 63 -8.57 -11.76 6.36
C ILE A 63 -8.01 -12.25 7.70
N PRO A 64 -8.34 -11.57 8.81
CA PRO A 64 -8.00 -12.07 10.12
C PRO A 64 -8.68 -13.42 10.38
N GLU A 65 -7.95 -14.36 10.95
CA GLU A 65 -8.55 -15.61 11.43
C GLU A 65 -9.42 -15.33 12.65
N GLU A 66 -10.53 -16.07 12.78
CA GLU A 66 -11.34 -16.05 13.99
C GLU A 66 -10.57 -16.72 15.14
N VAL A 67 -10.46 -16.03 16.27
CA VAL A 67 -9.83 -16.54 17.49
C VAL A 67 -10.82 -16.41 18.64
N ASP A 68 -11.13 -17.53 19.31
CA ASP A 68 -12.03 -17.58 20.47
C ASP A 68 -13.41 -16.91 20.26
N GLY A 69 -13.97 -17.02 19.05
CA GLY A 69 -15.25 -16.40 18.68
C GLY A 69 -15.16 -14.90 18.39
N GLN A 70 -13.96 -14.31 18.43
CA GLN A 70 -13.71 -12.93 18.07
C GLN A 70 -13.32 -12.82 16.60
N MET A 71 -14.17 -12.13 15.83
CA MET A 71 -13.94 -11.82 14.42
C MET A 71 -13.47 -10.37 14.27
N CYS A 72 -12.24 -10.19 13.78
CA CYS A 72 -11.75 -8.89 13.36
C CYS A 72 -12.26 -8.54 11.96
N LYS A 73 -12.39 -7.24 11.62
CA LYS A 73 -12.84 -6.82 10.29
C LYS A 73 -11.84 -7.26 9.21
N SER A 74 -12.30 -7.92 8.16
CA SER A 74 -11.51 -8.11 6.93
C SER A 74 -11.43 -6.80 6.15
N ILE A 75 -10.25 -6.46 5.65
CA ILE A 75 -10.01 -5.25 4.86
C ILE A 75 -9.45 -5.61 3.49
N THR A 76 -9.86 -4.86 2.47
CA THR A 76 -9.44 -5.12 1.10
C THR A 76 -9.23 -3.81 0.35
N CYS A 77 -8.17 -3.79 -0.45
CA CYS A 77 -7.93 -2.83 -1.51
C CYS A 77 -7.47 -3.65 -2.71
N SER A 78 -8.43 -4.12 -3.50
CA SER A 78 -8.18 -4.92 -4.69
C SER A 78 -9.15 -4.50 -5.79
N PRO A 79 -9.03 -3.27 -6.32
CA PRO A 79 -9.92 -2.79 -7.37
C PRO A 79 -9.76 -3.65 -8.63
N ASP A 80 -10.89 -3.99 -9.27
CA ASP A 80 -10.97 -4.90 -10.43
C ASP A 80 -10.15 -4.41 -11.62
N ASP A 81 -10.19 -3.11 -11.87
CA ASP A 81 -9.19 -2.41 -12.67
C ASP A 81 -8.05 -2.07 -11.71
N ILE A 82 -6.81 -2.52 -12.00
CA ILE A 82 -5.59 -2.17 -11.27
C ILE A 82 -5.46 -0.64 -11.26
N LEU A 83 -6.19 0.07 -10.40
CA LEU A 83 -6.38 1.52 -10.40
C LEU A 83 -6.40 2.19 -11.78
N GLY A 84 -7.11 1.58 -12.74
CA GLY A 84 -7.19 2.11 -14.09
C GLY A 84 -5.87 2.12 -14.87
N MET A 85 -5.09 1.07 -14.65
CA MET A 85 -3.97 0.70 -15.49
C MET A 85 -4.41 -0.23 -16.64
N SER A 86 -5.73 -0.45 -16.69
CA SER A 86 -6.53 -0.93 -17.81
C SER A 86 -6.97 0.30 -18.64
N GLU A 87 -6.88 0.21 -19.97
CA GLU A 87 -7.13 1.35 -20.88
C GLU A 87 -8.58 1.89 -20.81
N GLN A 88 -9.50 1.13 -20.21
CA GLN A 88 -10.94 1.42 -20.25
C GLN A 88 -11.37 2.46 -19.21
N THR A 89 -10.69 2.56 -18.06
CA THR A 89 -11.14 3.34 -16.89
C THR A 89 -9.94 3.83 -16.04
N PRO A 90 -9.07 4.71 -16.56
CA PRO A 90 -7.90 5.18 -15.81
C PRO A 90 -8.26 5.98 -14.57
N LEU A 91 -7.96 5.44 -13.38
CA LEU A 91 -8.07 6.12 -12.09
C LEU A 91 -6.71 6.70 -11.67
N CYS A 92 -5.62 6.00 -12.00
CA CYS A 92 -4.26 6.51 -11.85
C CYS A 92 -4.02 7.66 -12.85
N PRO A 93 -3.70 8.88 -12.40
CA PRO A 93 -3.32 9.95 -13.30
C PRO A 93 -2.09 9.56 -14.12
N LYS A 94 -1.99 10.07 -15.35
CA LYS A 94 -0.91 9.74 -16.27
C LYS A 94 0.47 10.08 -15.70
N GLU A 95 0.55 11.18 -14.96
CA GLU A 95 1.77 11.67 -14.33
C GLU A 95 2.25 10.75 -13.19
N ASN A 96 1.31 10.04 -12.55
CA ASN A 96 1.56 9.10 -11.45
C ASN A 96 1.78 7.66 -11.94
N LEU A 97 1.45 7.37 -13.20
CA LEU A 97 1.55 6.05 -13.78
C LEU A 97 3.00 5.73 -14.15
N VAL A 98 3.58 4.74 -13.49
CA VAL A 98 4.85 4.12 -13.89
C VAL A 98 4.53 2.95 -14.82
N LEU A 99 4.98 3.08 -16.07
CA LEU A 99 4.82 2.03 -17.07
C LEU A 99 5.76 0.86 -16.81
N GLY A 100 5.35 -0.33 -17.23
CA GLY A 100 6.16 -1.53 -17.14
C GLY A 100 7.47 -1.39 -17.92
N GLU A 101 8.58 -1.80 -17.32
CA GLU A 101 9.90 -1.83 -17.94
C GLU A 101 10.29 -3.26 -18.34
N ASN A 102 10.99 -3.42 -19.45
CA ASN A 102 11.51 -4.72 -19.87
C ASN A 102 12.72 -5.11 -19.03
N ILE A 103 12.59 -6.19 -18.26
CA ILE A 103 13.68 -6.70 -17.41
C ILE A 103 14.58 -7.64 -18.22
N THR A 104 14.01 -8.69 -18.82
CA THR A 104 14.74 -9.64 -19.68
C THR A 104 13.82 -10.26 -20.72
N GLY A 105 14.27 -10.34 -21.99
CA GLY A 105 13.58 -11.08 -23.05
C GLY A 105 12.13 -10.63 -23.27
N ASN A 106 11.18 -11.36 -22.65
CA ASN A 106 9.72 -11.17 -22.73
C ASN A 106 9.06 -10.82 -21.38
N ILE A 107 9.82 -10.55 -20.31
CA ILE A 107 9.26 -10.18 -19.01
C ILE A 107 9.34 -8.65 -18.87
N SER A 108 8.17 -8.03 -18.78
CA SER A 108 8.02 -6.63 -18.39
C SER A 108 7.43 -6.55 -16.98
N THR A 109 7.83 -5.55 -16.19
CA THR A 109 7.15 -5.28 -14.93
C THR A 109 5.68 -4.94 -15.19
N ALA A 110 4.81 -5.30 -14.26
CA ALA A 110 3.50 -4.71 -14.21
C ALA A 110 3.67 -3.20 -14.02
N PRO A 111 2.88 -2.38 -14.70
CA PRO A 111 2.88 -0.96 -14.38
C PRO A 111 2.42 -0.81 -12.91
N TYR A 112 2.73 0.32 -12.27
CA TYR A 112 2.15 0.67 -10.95
C TYR A 112 1.86 2.18 -10.84
N CYS A 113 1.14 2.59 -9.80
CA CYS A 113 0.75 3.99 -9.62
C CYS A 113 1.43 4.60 -8.38
N LEU A 114 2.16 5.69 -8.53
CA LEU A 114 2.75 6.44 -7.43
C LEU A 114 1.71 7.35 -6.75
N SER A 115 1.84 7.55 -5.44
CA SER A 115 1.15 8.65 -4.79
C SER A 115 1.72 10.00 -5.24
N ASP A 116 0.96 11.07 -5.06
CA ASP A 116 1.44 12.42 -5.29
C ASP A 116 2.62 12.81 -4.40
N CYS A 117 2.63 12.32 -3.15
CA CYS A 117 3.78 12.56 -2.28
C CYS A 117 5.05 11.97 -2.89
N ARG A 118 4.99 10.74 -3.41
CA ARG A 118 6.15 10.10 -4.04
C ARG A 118 6.53 10.75 -5.37
N LEU A 119 5.55 11.28 -6.11
CA LEU A 119 5.81 11.97 -7.37
C LEU A 119 6.43 13.36 -7.17
N TYR A 120 5.89 14.17 -6.26
CA TYR A 120 6.24 15.59 -6.13
C TYR A 120 7.13 15.91 -4.93
N GLY A 121 7.06 15.12 -3.85
CA GLY A 121 7.90 15.27 -2.67
C GLY A 121 7.72 16.57 -1.88
N SER A 122 6.68 17.36 -2.16
CA SER A 122 6.45 18.65 -1.48
C SER A 122 5.65 18.47 -0.18
N ASP A 123 5.79 19.41 0.74
CA ASP A 123 5.01 19.44 1.99
C ASP A 123 3.50 19.43 1.74
N GLU A 124 3.05 20.02 0.63
CA GLU A 124 1.64 20.07 0.23
C GLU A 124 1.08 18.66 -0.03
N TYR A 125 1.87 17.77 -0.62
CA TYR A 125 1.45 16.41 -0.98
C TYR A 125 1.84 15.36 0.06
N CYS A 126 2.97 15.56 0.74
CA CYS A 126 3.49 14.63 1.74
C CYS A 126 3.04 14.94 3.18
N CYS A 127 2.45 16.11 3.40
CA CYS A 127 2.05 16.57 4.72
C CYS A 127 3.19 16.56 5.76
N SER A 128 4.44 16.74 5.34
CA SER A 128 5.62 16.59 6.22
C SER A 128 5.65 17.60 7.38
N GLY A 129 4.99 18.76 7.23
CA GLY A 129 4.78 19.75 8.29
C GLY A 129 3.49 19.59 9.10
N GLY A 130 2.70 18.54 8.83
CA GLY A 130 1.35 18.35 9.36
C GLY A 130 0.26 19.11 8.57
N PRO A 131 -1.02 18.88 8.90
CA PRO A 131 -2.15 19.54 8.21
C PRO A 131 -2.24 21.05 8.50
N PRO A 132 -2.87 21.86 7.61
CA PRO A 132 -3.59 21.43 6.41
C PRO A 132 -2.67 21.19 5.21
N CYS A 133 -2.81 20.02 4.59
CA CYS A 133 -2.14 19.61 3.36
C CYS A 133 -3.19 19.09 2.37
N GLN A 134 -2.83 18.93 1.11
CA GLN A 134 -3.75 18.38 0.11
C GLN A 134 -3.83 16.87 0.30
N ALA A 135 -5.05 16.33 0.43
CA ALA A 135 -5.29 14.89 0.30
C ALA A 135 -5.05 14.50 -1.17
N SER A 136 -3.78 14.34 -1.51
CA SER A 136 -3.27 14.45 -2.86
C SER A 136 -3.70 13.26 -3.73
N SER A 137 -3.72 12.07 -3.14
CA SER A 137 -4.05 10.83 -3.83
C SER A 137 -5.54 10.47 -3.77
N ARG A 138 -6.44 11.42 -4.03
CA ARG A 138 -7.90 11.21 -3.95
C ARG A 138 -8.44 10.05 -4.81
N TRP A 139 -7.74 9.68 -5.88
CA TRP A 139 -8.10 8.52 -6.72
C TRP A 139 -7.85 7.19 -6.03
N PHE A 140 -6.80 7.09 -5.20
CA PHE A 140 -6.58 5.93 -4.35
C PHE A 140 -7.76 5.72 -3.41
N LYS A 141 -8.25 6.81 -2.80
CA LYS A 141 -9.43 6.75 -1.93
C LYS A 141 -10.71 6.37 -2.67
N ALA A 142 -10.88 6.85 -3.91
CA ALA A 142 -12.03 6.50 -4.72
C ALA A 142 -12.09 5.00 -5.05
N ALA A 143 -10.94 4.38 -5.27
CA ALA A 143 -10.84 2.95 -5.56
C ALA A 143 -10.79 2.06 -4.31
N CYS A 144 -10.13 2.53 -3.26
CA CYS A 144 -9.96 1.84 -1.99
C CYS A 144 -10.37 2.75 -0.83
N PRO A 145 -11.68 2.89 -0.56
CA PRO A 145 -12.19 3.80 0.47
C PRO A 145 -11.68 3.48 1.88
N ASP A 146 -11.44 2.20 2.16
CA ASP A 146 -10.98 1.69 3.45
C ASP A 146 -9.44 1.70 3.62
N ALA A 147 -8.68 2.21 2.64
CA ALA A 147 -7.22 2.31 2.68
C ALA A 147 -6.75 3.75 2.92
N TYR A 148 -5.60 3.90 3.57
CA TYR A 148 -4.89 5.18 3.69
C TYR A 148 -4.41 5.61 2.30
N SER A 149 -4.85 6.79 1.85
CA SER A 149 -4.42 7.38 0.57
C SER A 149 -3.33 8.45 0.73
N TYR A 150 -3.14 8.96 1.95
CA TYR A 150 -2.10 9.92 2.33
C TYR A 150 -1.86 9.88 3.85
N ALA A 151 -0.81 10.54 4.34
CA ALA A 151 -0.31 10.39 5.73
C ALA A 151 -1.30 10.80 6.84
N PHE A 152 -2.25 11.69 6.56
CA PHE A 152 -3.25 12.17 7.52
C PHE A 152 -4.67 11.81 7.08
N ASP A 153 -4.83 10.73 6.30
CA ASP A 153 -6.15 10.24 5.91
C ASP A 153 -7.01 9.91 7.13
N ASP A 154 -8.32 9.89 6.92
CA ASP A 154 -9.28 9.83 7.99
C ASP A 154 -9.30 8.47 8.70
N ALA A 155 -9.88 8.44 9.91
CA ALA A 155 -9.88 7.26 10.77
C ALA A 155 -10.63 6.05 10.22
N SER A 156 -11.39 6.17 9.10
CA SER A 156 -12.02 5.01 8.44
C SER A 156 -11.00 4.02 7.87
N SER A 157 -9.74 4.43 7.73
CA SER A 157 -8.68 3.60 7.18
C SER A 157 -7.92 2.79 8.23
N LEU A 158 -8.18 3.04 9.53
CA LEU A 158 -7.51 2.35 10.62
C LEU A 158 -8.48 1.44 11.38
N TRP A 159 -8.17 0.15 11.38
CA TRP A 159 -8.98 -0.85 12.05
C TRP A 159 -8.33 -1.28 13.34
N ARG A 160 -9.16 -1.41 14.37
CA ARG A 160 -8.77 -1.95 15.66
C ARG A 160 -9.50 -3.26 15.87
N CYS A 161 -8.74 -4.28 16.24
CA CYS A 161 -9.27 -5.51 16.79
C CYS A 161 -8.63 -5.75 18.16
N ASP A 162 -9.46 -5.90 19.18
CA ASP A 162 -8.98 -6.38 20.46
C ASP A 162 -8.74 -7.90 20.34
N ILE A 163 -7.66 -8.40 20.91
CA ILE A 163 -7.35 -9.83 20.93
C ILE A 163 -7.57 -10.26 22.38
N ALA A 164 -8.65 -11.00 22.64
CA ALA A 164 -8.86 -11.62 23.94
C ALA A 164 -7.70 -12.61 24.20
N HIS A 165 -6.93 -12.35 25.25
CA HIS A 165 -5.77 -13.13 25.73
C HIS A 165 -4.46 -13.01 24.93
N VAL A 166 -3.57 -12.15 25.44
CA VAL A 166 -2.11 -12.36 25.40
C VAL A 166 -1.62 -12.58 26.82
#